data_AF-A5CXM8-F1
#
_entry.id   AF-A5CXM8-F1
#
_cell.length_a   1.000
_cell.length_b   1.000
_cell.length_c   1.000
_cell.angle_alpha   90.00
_cell.angle_beta   90.00
_cell.angle_gamma   90.00
#
_symmetry.space_group_name_H-M   'P 1'
#
loop_
_entity.id
_entity.type
_entity.pdbx_description
1 polymer ?
#
loop_
_entity_poly.entity_id
_entity_poly.type
_entity_poly.pdbx_seq_one_letter_code
_entity_poly.pdbx_strand_id
1 'polypeptide(L)'
;MIKFIYLILIFSLPIQALQILQSINDNKVIHQLDVPQLDTLLSAEQLLTKLKKSAKRGDARSQFSLANMYNNGINVKKDNKLAFYWYLQVAEQDYASAQFNVANSYFYGLGVGKDLEQAFNWYKKAVKNGHVQAQYNLATLYLNGDGVEKNSKQAVYWYQKSAEQGYLEAYYHLALLQLIGNGINKDIKNALTVLLDLSAKGHQVSQYQLYLIYNKGEIVVKNDILAKTYLLKAVKGGYAKAQYQLGKSFLDQGMDREEAVHYLELAANQKNVLAFKLLEKLQSKLQKEVQNRQKKDTIHLATNIDQSIVAVASPMVGMPKQDIWPVKFNLNKQFNHVAANLIPNLSDIASSLSYNIKSHVNLEALLLNAKQGNPIAQYNLSMLYYKGEGVRKDNRVAFILMQQSANQGITQSQNTLAKMYMNGSGIHIDYNKAYYWASVTTRKGSQQGKRILLYLIANL
;
A
#
# COMPACT_ATOMS: atom_id res chain seq x y z
N MET A 1 -27.51 26.93 2.85
CA MET A 1 -26.62 25.87 2.32
C MET A 1 -25.16 26.04 2.77
N ILE A 2 -24.56 27.23 2.62
CA ILE A 2 -23.15 27.52 3.00
C ILE A 2 -22.87 27.36 4.51
N LYS A 3 -23.77 27.83 5.40
CA LYS A 3 -23.66 27.60 6.87
C LYS A 3 -23.69 26.11 7.27
N PHE A 4 -24.19 25.22 6.42
CA PHE A 4 -24.33 23.79 6.69
C PHE A 4 -23.06 23.01 6.33
N ILE A 5 -22.37 23.43 5.27
CA ILE A 5 -21.06 22.90 4.86
C ILE A 5 -19.99 23.24 5.91
N TYR A 6 -20.08 24.45 6.49
CA TYR A 6 -19.22 24.88 7.61
C TYR A 6 -19.40 24.03 8.88
N LEU A 7 -20.62 23.61 9.20
CA LEU A 7 -20.87 22.75 10.36
C LEU A 7 -20.17 21.39 10.19
N ILE A 8 -20.29 20.78 9.01
CA ILE A 8 -19.67 19.48 8.71
C ILE A 8 -18.14 19.56 8.79
N LEU A 9 -17.54 20.64 8.27
CA LEU A 9 -16.09 20.89 8.34
C LEU A 9 -15.57 21.04 9.78
N ILE A 10 -16.33 21.73 10.65
CA ILE A 10 -15.96 21.91 12.08
C ILE A 10 -16.06 20.59 12.85
N PHE A 11 -17.03 19.74 12.54
CA PHE A 11 -17.21 18.44 13.22
C PHE A 11 -16.28 17.33 12.72
N SER A 12 -15.49 17.56 11.68
CA SER A 12 -14.44 16.65 11.20
C SER A 12 -13.04 16.93 11.77
N LEU A 13 -12.85 18.05 12.46
CA LEU A 13 -11.54 18.46 12.97
C LEU A 13 -11.39 18.13 14.47
N PRO A 14 -10.24 17.58 14.90
CA PRO A 14 -9.93 17.43 16.32
C PRO A 14 -9.80 18.81 16.99
N ILE A 15 -10.11 18.91 18.29
CA ILE A 15 -10.07 20.16 19.08
C ILE A 15 -8.73 20.91 18.92
N GLN A 16 -7.62 20.18 18.80
CA GLN A 16 -6.28 20.72 18.58
C GLN A 16 -6.15 21.49 17.24
N ALA A 17 -6.86 21.06 16.19
CA ALA A 17 -6.88 21.76 14.91
C ALA A 17 -7.75 23.02 14.95
N LEU A 18 -8.80 23.05 15.78
CA LEU A 18 -9.58 24.28 16.04
C LEU A 18 -8.79 25.31 16.85
N GLN A 19 -7.99 24.87 17.83
CA GLN A 19 -7.13 25.76 18.62
C GLN A 19 -6.04 26.42 17.76
N ILE A 20 -5.48 25.71 16.78
CA ILE A 20 -4.53 26.27 15.81
C ILE A 20 -5.20 27.36 14.96
N LEU A 21 -6.43 27.13 14.48
CA LEU A 21 -7.19 28.13 13.71
C LEU A 21 -7.55 29.38 14.54
N GLN A 22 -7.85 29.22 15.83
CA GLN A 22 -8.01 30.38 16.73
C GLN A 22 -6.70 31.15 16.94
N SER A 23 -5.57 30.45 17.13
CA SER A 23 -4.26 31.10 17.30
C SER A 23 -3.76 31.84 16.04
N ILE A 24 -4.18 31.40 14.85
CA ILE A 24 -3.89 32.08 13.58
C ILE A 24 -4.70 33.37 13.48
N ASN A 25 -5.89 33.43 14.07
CA ASN A 25 -6.75 34.61 14.04
C ASN A 25 -6.25 35.74 14.96
N ASP A 26 -5.49 35.40 16.01
CA ASP A 26 -4.88 36.36 16.94
C ASP A 26 -3.63 37.05 16.35
N ASN A 27 -3.04 36.49 15.28
CA ASN A 27 -1.93 37.09 14.54
C ASN A 27 -2.44 37.72 13.23
N LYS A 28 -2.77 39.01 13.30
CA LYS A 28 -3.11 39.89 12.18
C LYS A 28 -2.25 39.66 10.93
N VAL A 29 -2.71 38.87 9.95
CA VAL A 29 -2.55 39.12 8.49
C VAL A 29 -3.52 38.21 7.72
N ILE A 30 -4.77 38.62 7.50
CA ILE A 30 -5.51 38.34 6.25
C ILE A 30 -6.51 39.48 6.02
N HIS A 31 -6.06 40.56 5.39
CA HIS A 31 -6.98 41.36 4.56
C HIS A 31 -7.19 40.58 3.25
N GLN A 32 -8.43 40.55 2.76
CA GLN A 32 -8.90 39.89 1.52
C GLN A 32 -9.57 38.52 1.65
N LEU A 33 -10.58 38.41 2.51
CA LEU A 33 -11.77 37.60 2.23
C LEU A 33 -12.98 38.30 2.85
N ASP A 34 -13.73 39.07 2.05
CA ASP A 34 -15.03 39.61 2.44
C ASP A 34 -16.03 38.46 2.55
N VAL A 35 -16.04 37.80 3.71
CA VAL A 35 -17.06 36.84 4.11
C VAL A 35 -17.94 37.54 5.15
N PRO A 36 -19.16 37.99 4.80
CA PRO A 36 -20.05 38.60 5.77
C PRO A 36 -20.46 37.55 6.81
N GLN A 37 -20.29 37.87 8.09
CA GLN A 37 -20.71 37.12 9.30
C GLN A 37 -19.72 36.08 9.87
N LEU A 38 -18.49 36.48 10.18
CA LEU A 38 -17.62 35.69 11.08
C LEU A 38 -18.04 35.78 12.57
N ASP A 39 -18.80 36.82 12.95
CA ASP A 39 -19.21 37.11 14.36
C ASP A 39 -20.26 36.14 14.94
N THR A 40 -20.64 35.08 14.23
CA THR A 40 -21.66 34.11 14.70
C THR A 40 -21.20 32.66 14.69
N LEU A 41 -19.90 32.41 14.85
CA LEU A 41 -19.39 31.06 15.10
C LEU A 41 -19.67 30.67 16.56
N LEU A 42 -20.76 29.92 16.77
CA LEU A 42 -21.01 29.23 18.05
C LEU A 42 -19.78 28.41 18.44
N SER A 43 -19.40 28.43 19.72
CA SER A 43 -18.31 27.59 20.22
C SER A 43 -18.64 26.10 20.01
N ALA A 44 -17.62 25.24 19.94
CA ALA A 44 -17.81 23.79 19.80
C ALA A 44 -18.74 23.22 20.89
N GLU A 45 -18.69 23.78 22.09
CA GLU A 45 -19.54 23.42 23.22
C GLU A 45 -21.00 23.86 23.03
N GLN A 46 -21.23 25.07 22.52
CA GLN A 46 -22.57 25.55 22.19
C GLN A 46 -23.20 24.74 21.04
N LEU A 47 -22.40 24.39 20.02
CA LEU A 47 -22.83 23.53 18.92
C LEU A 47 -23.20 22.13 19.42
N LEU A 48 -22.37 21.53 20.29
CA LEU A 48 -22.65 20.24 20.92
C LEU A 48 -23.94 20.29 21.77
N THR A 49 -24.15 21.38 22.52
CA THR A 49 -25.35 21.57 23.33
C THR A 49 -26.61 21.65 22.47
N LYS A 50 -26.55 22.41 21.37
CA LYS A 50 -27.65 22.50 20.40
C LYS A 50 -27.92 21.15 19.73
N LEU A 51 -26.87 20.42 19.35
CA LEU A 51 -26.97 19.08 18.78
C LEU A 51 -27.64 18.09 19.75
N LYS A 52 -27.19 18.06 21.02
CA LYS A 52 -27.81 17.22 22.07
C LYS A 52 -29.29 17.57 22.28
N LYS A 53 -29.65 18.86 22.31
CA LYS A 53 -31.04 19.29 22.43
C LYS A 53 -31.88 18.85 21.23
N SER A 54 -31.33 18.91 20.03
CA SER A 54 -32.00 18.45 18.81
C SER A 54 -32.17 16.92 18.80
N ALA A 55 -31.13 16.18 19.15
CA ALA A 55 -31.17 14.72 19.25
C ALA A 55 -32.20 14.22 20.28
N LYS A 56 -32.31 14.90 21.44
CA LYS A 56 -33.33 14.63 22.45
C LYS A 56 -34.77 14.87 21.97
N ARG A 57 -34.97 15.72 20.96
CA ARG A 57 -36.27 15.98 20.34
C ARG A 57 -36.62 14.98 19.22
N GLY A 58 -35.80 13.94 19.02
CA GLY A 58 -36.06 12.92 18.00
C GLY A 58 -35.49 13.24 16.62
N ASP A 59 -34.69 14.30 16.44
CA ASP A 59 -34.09 14.59 15.14
C ASP A 59 -33.05 13.53 14.76
N ALA A 60 -33.41 12.64 13.83
CA ALA A 60 -32.60 11.48 13.42
C ALA A 60 -31.19 11.85 12.97
N ARG A 61 -31.02 12.99 12.28
CA ARG A 61 -29.70 13.46 11.81
C ARG A 61 -28.81 13.90 12.98
N SER A 62 -29.38 14.58 13.97
CA SER A 62 -28.68 14.98 15.19
C SER A 62 -28.32 13.78 16.04
N GLN A 63 -29.22 12.81 16.18
CA GLN A 63 -28.96 11.55 16.88
C GLN A 63 -27.83 10.77 16.21
N PHE A 64 -27.86 10.62 14.88
CA PHE A 64 -26.82 9.93 14.12
C PHE A 64 -25.45 10.64 14.23
N SER A 65 -25.44 11.97 14.13
CA SER A 65 -24.23 12.76 14.32
C SER A 65 -23.65 12.59 15.73
N LEU A 66 -24.51 12.65 16.75
CA LEU A 66 -24.10 12.47 18.15
C LEU A 66 -23.56 11.05 18.39
N ALA A 67 -24.16 10.04 17.78
CA ALA A 67 -23.66 8.67 17.80
C ALA A 67 -22.24 8.56 17.20
N ASN A 68 -22.01 9.17 16.04
CA ASN A 68 -20.68 9.22 15.40
C ASN A 68 -19.65 9.92 16.29
N MET A 69 -20.02 11.02 16.95
CA MET A 69 -19.15 11.73 17.88
C MET A 69 -18.74 10.85 19.06
N TYR A 70 -19.70 10.17 19.71
CA TYR A 70 -19.41 9.27 20.81
C TYR A 70 -18.59 8.05 20.39
N ASN A 71 -18.85 7.47 19.20
CA ASN A 71 -18.12 6.31 18.70
C ASN A 71 -16.63 6.62 18.43
N ASN A 72 -16.35 7.83 17.92
CA ASN A 72 -15.01 8.25 17.53
C ASN A 72 -14.29 9.08 18.59
N GLY A 73 -15.00 9.58 19.62
CA GLY A 73 -14.44 10.50 20.60
C GLY A 73 -14.17 11.91 20.05
N ILE A 74 -14.94 12.34 19.04
CA ILE A 74 -14.78 13.66 18.41
C ILE A 74 -15.57 14.68 19.22
N ASN A 75 -14.89 15.65 19.83
CA ASN A 75 -15.45 16.70 20.69
C ASN A 75 -16.22 16.20 21.93
N VAL A 76 -16.21 14.90 22.21
CA VAL A 76 -16.76 14.23 23.40
C VAL A 76 -15.84 13.09 23.81
N LYS A 77 -15.87 12.68 25.09
CA LYS A 77 -15.21 11.44 25.50
C LYS A 77 -15.83 10.26 24.73
N LYS A 78 -14.98 9.42 24.15
CA LYS A 78 -15.42 8.21 23.45
C LYS A 78 -16.28 7.35 24.39
N ASP A 79 -17.47 7.00 23.93
CA ASP A 79 -18.44 6.18 24.68
C ASP A 79 -19.25 5.33 23.70
N ASN A 80 -18.84 4.08 23.53
CA ASN A 80 -19.51 3.17 22.60
C ASN A 80 -20.93 2.80 23.07
N LYS A 81 -21.25 2.86 24.38
CA LYS A 81 -22.60 2.56 24.88
C LYS A 81 -23.58 3.65 24.47
N LEU A 82 -23.18 4.92 24.64
CA LEU A 82 -23.98 6.06 24.16
C LEU A 82 -24.06 6.09 22.63
N ALA A 83 -22.98 5.75 21.93
CA ALA A 83 -23.02 5.62 20.47
C ALA A 83 -24.03 4.56 20.03
N PHE A 84 -23.99 3.36 20.61
CA PHE A 84 -24.92 2.28 20.33
C PHE A 84 -26.37 2.70 20.59
N TYR A 85 -26.64 3.31 21.75
CA TYR A 85 -27.97 3.82 22.10
C TYR A 85 -28.51 4.75 21.00
N TRP A 86 -27.75 5.76 20.59
CA TRP A 86 -28.21 6.71 19.58
C TRP A 86 -28.31 6.09 18.18
N TYR A 87 -27.40 5.19 17.79
CA TYR A 87 -27.54 4.46 16.53
C TYR A 87 -28.81 3.60 16.52
N LEU A 88 -29.16 2.93 17.62
CA LEU A 88 -30.34 2.08 17.69
C LEU A 88 -31.63 2.88 17.48
N GLN A 89 -31.76 4.04 18.15
CA GLN A 89 -32.91 4.93 18.00
C GLN A 89 -33.13 5.40 16.54
N VAL A 90 -32.03 5.62 15.80
CA VAL A 90 -32.09 6.04 14.39
C VAL A 90 -32.29 4.85 13.46
N ALA A 91 -31.74 3.68 13.80
CA ALA A 91 -31.86 2.45 13.03
C ALA A 91 -33.31 1.92 13.00
N GLU A 92 -34.07 2.15 14.07
CA GLU A 92 -35.50 1.85 14.18
C GLU A 92 -36.36 2.73 13.27
N GLN A 93 -35.83 3.84 12.76
CA GLN A 93 -36.47 4.72 11.77
C GLN A 93 -36.02 4.40 10.33
N ASP A 94 -35.59 3.16 10.08
CA ASP A 94 -35.15 2.66 8.77
C ASP A 94 -33.94 3.37 8.13
N TYR A 95 -33.15 4.10 8.93
CA TYR A 95 -31.94 4.73 8.43
C TYR A 95 -30.83 3.70 8.19
N ALA A 96 -30.57 3.39 6.92
CA ALA A 96 -29.68 2.29 6.52
C ALA A 96 -28.27 2.37 7.13
N SER A 97 -27.68 3.56 7.22
CA SER A 97 -26.35 3.76 7.84
C SER A 97 -26.36 3.55 9.36
N ALA A 98 -27.46 3.87 10.04
CA ALA A 98 -27.59 3.58 11.47
C ALA A 98 -27.79 2.07 11.70
N GLN A 99 -28.60 1.41 10.88
CA GLN A 99 -28.77 -0.05 10.91
C GLN A 99 -27.43 -0.77 10.69
N PHE A 100 -26.61 -0.29 9.74
CA PHE A 100 -25.26 -0.79 9.53
C PHE A 100 -24.35 -0.59 10.76
N ASN A 101 -24.43 0.57 11.43
CA ASN A 101 -23.63 0.82 12.63
C ASN A 101 -24.10 0.01 13.84
N VAL A 102 -25.41 -0.24 14.00
CA VAL A 102 -25.94 -1.17 15.00
C VAL A 102 -25.42 -2.59 14.74
N ALA A 103 -25.44 -3.03 13.48
CA ALA A 103 -24.85 -4.32 13.10
C ALA A 103 -23.36 -4.40 13.44
N ASN A 104 -22.58 -3.36 13.14
CA ASN A 104 -21.16 -3.27 13.53
C ASN A 104 -20.98 -3.32 15.06
N SER A 105 -21.85 -2.65 15.83
CA SER A 105 -21.81 -2.69 17.29
C SER A 105 -22.00 -4.10 17.83
N TYR A 106 -22.99 -4.84 17.35
CA TYR A 106 -23.16 -6.25 17.71
C TYR A 106 -22.01 -7.13 17.24
N PHE A 107 -21.50 -6.88 16.03
CA PHE A 107 -20.41 -7.66 15.44
C PHE A 107 -19.09 -7.55 16.21
N TYR A 108 -18.74 -6.32 16.62
CA TYR A 108 -17.49 -6.02 17.32
C TYR A 108 -17.63 -5.96 18.85
N GLY A 109 -18.84 -6.01 19.39
CA GLY A 109 -19.12 -5.80 20.81
C GLY A 109 -18.91 -4.35 21.26
N LEU A 110 -19.25 -3.37 20.41
CA LEU A 110 -19.06 -1.94 20.69
C LEU A 110 -20.28 -1.37 21.39
N GLY A 111 -20.19 -1.22 22.72
CA GLY A 111 -21.26 -0.65 23.54
C GLY A 111 -22.41 -1.60 23.86
N VAL A 112 -22.39 -2.79 23.25
CA VAL A 112 -23.33 -3.90 23.46
C VAL A 112 -22.52 -5.21 23.48
N GLY A 113 -23.08 -6.27 24.05
CA GLY A 113 -22.48 -7.60 23.98
C GLY A 113 -22.29 -8.05 22.54
N LYS A 114 -21.17 -8.74 22.25
CA LYS A 114 -20.93 -9.28 20.91
C LYS A 114 -21.97 -10.36 20.59
N ASP A 115 -22.68 -10.20 19.49
CA ASP A 115 -23.71 -11.12 19.03
C ASP A 115 -23.74 -11.13 17.49
N LEU A 116 -23.31 -12.24 16.89
CA LEU A 116 -23.18 -12.34 15.43
C LEU A 116 -24.52 -12.59 14.74
N GLU A 117 -25.50 -13.18 15.42
CA GLU A 117 -26.84 -13.40 14.89
C GLU A 117 -27.61 -12.07 14.83
N GLN A 118 -27.49 -11.24 15.87
CA GLN A 118 -28.01 -9.87 15.85
C GLN A 118 -27.33 -9.03 14.77
N ALA A 119 -26.01 -9.12 14.64
CA ALA A 119 -25.29 -8.42 13.57
C ALA A 119 -25.81 -8.83 12.18
N PHE A 120 -26.00 -10.12 11.94
CA PHE A 120 -26.57 -10.64 10.69
C PHE A 120 -27.96 -10.06 10.41
N ASN A 121 -28.85 -10.08 11.40
CA ASN A 121 -30.21 -9.56 11.26
C ASN A 121 -30.24 -8.04 10.99
N TRP A 122 -29.38 -7.27 11.65
CA TRP A 122 -29.27 -5.82 11.39
C TRP A 122 -28.63 -5.50 10.04
N TYR A 123 -27.63 -6.27 9.58
CA TYR A 123 -27.11 -6.12 8.23
C TYR A 123 -28.20 -6.41 7.19
N LYS A 124 -29.04 -7.43 7.37
CA LYS A 124 -30.18 -7.69 6.47
C LYS A 124 -31.14 -6.50 6.40
N LYS A 125 -31.44 -5.86 7.53
CA LYS A 125 -32.26 -4.62 7.55
C LYS A 125 -31.59 -3.50 6.75
N ALA A 126 -30.31 -3.24 7.00
CA ALA A 126 -29.54 -2.23 6.27
C ALA A 126 -29.49 -2.51 4.76
N VAL A 127 -29.36 -3.78 4.36
CA VAL A 127 -29.40 -4.22 2.95
C VAL A 127 -30.76 -3.95 2.32
N LYS A 128 -31.87 -4.24 3.02
CA LYS A 128 -33.23 -3.94 2.54
C LYS A 128 -33.40 -2.44 2.26
N ASN A 129 -32.73 -1.60 3.04
CA ASN A 129 -32.70 -0.15 2.89
C ASN A 129 -31.52 0.37 2.04
N GLY A 130 -30.90 -0.49 1.21
CA GLY A 130 -29.94 -0.09 0.18
C GLY A 130 -28.49 0.12 0.63
N HIS A 131 -28.10 -0.32 1.83
CA HIS A 131 -26.72 -0.11 2.31
C HIS A 131 -25.69 -1.04 1.63
N VAL A 132 -24.88 -0.48 0.73
CA VAL A 132 -23.90 -1.23 -0.09
C VAL A 132 -22.88 -2.02 0.74
N GLN A 133 -22.27 -1.39 1.76
CA GLN A 133 -21.29 -2.06 2.62
C GLN A 133 -21.93 -3.15 3.51
N ALA A 134 -23.25 -3.04 3.77
CA ALA A 134 -23.95 -4.08 4.53
C ALA A 134 -24.09 -5.36 3.70
N GLN A 135 -24.25 -5.24 2.37
CA GLN A 135 -24.28 -6.39 1.46
C GLN A 135 -22.94 -7.13 1.50
N TYR A 136 -21.83 -6.40 1.46
CA TYR A 136 -20.48 -6.98 1.59
C TYR A 136 -20.27 -7.69 2.94
N ASN A 137 -20.68 -7.06 4.06
CA ASN A 137 -20.56 -7.69 5.37
C ASN A 137 -21.46 -8.92 5.50
N LEU A 138 -22.68 -8.86 4.96
CA LEU A 138 -23.60 -9.99 4.91
C LEU A 138 -23.03 -11.17 4.11
N ALA A 139 -22.41 -10.89 2.96
CA ALA A 139 -21.70 -11.89 2.17
C ALA A 139 -20.58 -12.58 2.98
N THR A 140 -19.84 -11.78 3.76
CA THR A 140 -18.75 -12.28 4.62
C THR A 140 -19.27 -13.19 5.73
N LEU A 141 -20.41 -12.85 6.36
CA LEU A 141 -21.05 -13.69 7.38
C LEU A 141 -21.47 -15.03 6.79
N TYR A 142 -22.13 -15.04 5.62
CA TYR A 142 -22.47 -16.27 4.91
C TYR A 142 -21.25 -17.10 4.51
N LEU A 143 -20.17 -16.45 4.07
CA LEU A 143 -18.97 -17.15 3.64
C LEU A 143 -18.28 -17.87 4.80
N ASN A 144 -18.27 -17.25 5.97
CA ASN A 144 -17.60 -17.78 7.16
C ASN A 144 -18.51 -18.69 8.01
N GLY A 145 -19.83 -18.55 7.92
CA GLY A 145 -20.79 -19.15 8.84
C GLY A 145 -20.83 -18.46 10.20
N ASP A 146 -20.53 -17.15 10.23
CA ASP A 146 -20.47 -16.36 11.46
C ASP A 146 -21.88 -15.80 11.76
N GLY A 147 -22.58 -16.36 12.76
CA GLY A 147 -23.96 -15.92 13.13
C GLY A 147 -25.05 -16.35 12.14
N VAL A 148 -24.72 -17.17 11.15
CA VAL A 148 -25.62 -17.76 10.16
C VAL A 148 -25.02 -19.06 9.64
N GLU A 149 -25.83 -19.97 9.10
CA GLU A 149 -25.32 -21.14 8.40
C GLU A 149 -24.40 -20.73 7.22
N LYS A 150 -23.26 -21.40 7.10
CA LYS A 150 -22.29 -21.14 6.04
C LYS A 150 -22.89 -21.45 4.67
N ASN A 151 -22.89 -20.47 3.78
CA ASN A 151 -23.42 -20.62 2.43
C ASN A 151 -22.61 -19.79 1.41
N SER A 152 -21.71 -20.44 0.68
CA SER A 152 -20.84 -19.76 -0.28
C SER A 152 -21.59 -19.24 -1.51
N LYS A 153 -22.73 -19.83 -1.91
CA LYS A 153 -23.55 -19.29 -3.00
C LYS A 153 -24.22 -17.98 -2.60
N GLN A 154 -24.73 -17.89 -1.37
CA GLN A 154 -25.25 -16.63 -0.82
C GLN A 154 -24.15 -15.57 -0.66
N ALA A 155 -22.95 -15.98 -0.23
CA ALA A 155 -21.81 -15.07 -0.18
C ALA A 155 -21.48 -14.47 -1.56
N VAL A 156 -21.38 -15.30 -2.60
CA VAL A 156 -21.16 -14.84 -3.98
C VAL A 156 -22.25 -13.89 -4.42
N TYR A 157 -23.52 -14.23 -4.21
CA TYR A 157 -24.66 -13.39 -4.56
C TYR A 157 -24.56 -11.98 -3.94
N TRP A 158 -24.30 -11.91 -2.63
CA TRP A 158 -24.22 -10.62 -1.93
C TRP A 158 -22.95 -9.83 -2.24
N TYR A 159 -21.81 -10.48 -2.45
CA TYR A 159 -20.63 -9.79 -2.97
C TYR A 159 -20.89 -9.24 -4.36
N GLN A 160 -21.54 -9.99 -5.26
CA GLN A 160 -21.87 -9.50 -6.59
C GLN A 160 -22.78 -8.27 -6.55
N LYS A 161 -23.82 -8.28 -5.71
CA LYS A 161 -24.69 -7.11 -5.49
C LYS A 161 -23.95 -5.87 -4.98
N SER A 162 -22.96 -6.07 -4.11
CA SER A 162 -22.12 -4.98 -3.58
C SER A 162 -21.13 -4.46 -4.63
N ALA A 163 -20.55 -5.36 -5.43
CA ALA A 163 -19.63 -5.04 -6.52
C ALA A 163 -20.32 -4.31 -7.68
N GLU A 164 -21.54 -4.71 -8.05
CA GLU A 164 -22.39 -4.03 -9.05
C GLU A 164 -22.62 -2.54 -8.68
N GLN A 165 -22.56 -2.21 -7.40
CA GLN A 165 -22.68 -0.83 -6.88
C GLN A 165 -21.32 -0.16 -6.62
N GLY A 166 -20.23 -0.73 -7.13
CA GLY A 166 -18.90 -0.11 -7.12
C GLY A 166 -18.06 -0.39 -5.87
N TYR A 167 -18.48 -1.29 -4.97
CA TYR A 167 -17.68 -1.57 -3.77
C TYR A 167 -16.46 -2.47 -4.11
N LEU A 168 -15.27 -1.86 -4.13
CA LEU A 168 -14.03 -2.51 -4.59
C LEU A 168 -13.66 -3.77 -3.79
N GLU A 169 -13.88 -3.76 -2.48
CA GLU A 169 -13.60 -4.93 -1.63
C GLU A 169 -14.47 -6.14 -2.03
N ALA A 170 -15.68 -5.91 -2.56
CA ALA A 170 -16.51 -7.00 -3.05
C ALA A 170 -15.95 -7.60 -4.36
N TYR A 171 -15.42 -6.77 -5.28
CA TYR A 171 -14.70 -7.27 -6.47
C TYR A 171 -13.48 -8.11 -6.07
N TYR A 172 -12.71 -7.64 -5.09
CA TYR A 172 -11.55 -8.37 -4.56
C TYR A 172 -11.95 -9.76 -4.04
N HIS A 173 -12.99 -9.85 -3.22
CA HIS A 173 -13.44 -11.13 -2.65
C HIS A 173 -14.08 -12.06 -3.68
N LEU A 174 -14.80 -11.53 -4.68
CA LEU A 174 -15.29 -12.32 -5.81
C LEU A 174 -14.13 -12.95 -6.60
N ALA A 175 -13.08 -12.18 -6.89
CA ALA A 175 -11.89 -12.69 -7.55
C ALA A 175 -11.25 -13.83 -6.75
N LEU A 176 -11.12 -13.68 -5.43
CA LEU A 176 -10.62 -14.76 -4.58
C LEU A 176 -11.51 -16.01 -4.64
N LEU A 177 -12.84 -15.87 -4.64
CA LEU A 177 -13.79 -16.99 -4.72
C LEU A 177 -13.71 -17.69 -6.08
N GLN A 178 -13.50 -16.93 -7.17
CA GLN A 178 -13.26 -17.45 -8.51
C GLN A 178 -11.91 -18.18 -8.64
N LEU A 179 -10.85 -17.74 -7.95
CA LEU A 179 -9.57 -18.46 -7.93
C LEU A 179 -9.73 -19.89 -7.40
N ILE A 180 -10.53 -20.07 -6.34
CA ILE A 180 -10.70 -21.37 -5.66
C ILE A 180 -11.96 -22.13 -6.08
N GLY A 181 -12.85 -21.52 -6.86
CA GLY A 181 -14.12 -22.12 -7.28
C GLY A 181 -15.13 -22.34 -6.14
N ASN A 182 -15.16 -21.44 -5.13
CA ASN A 182 -16.03 -21.62 -3.96
C ASN A 182 -17.34 -20.84 -4.10
N GLY A 183 -18.45 -21.56 -4.32
CA GLY A 183 -19.78 -20.95 -4.53
C GLY A 183 -19.96 -20.30 -5.90
N ILE A 184 -18.90 -20.23 -6.71
CA ILE A 184 -18.85 -19.73 -8.08
C ILE A 184 -17.92 -20.63 -8.90
N ASN A 185 -18.14 -20.74 -10.21
CA ASN A 185 -17.25 -21.49 -11.08
C ASN A 185 -15.82 -20.94 -11.02
N LYS A 186 -14.85 -21.85 -11.03
CA LYS A 186 -13.44 -21.48 -11.03
C LYS A 186 -13.07 -20.80 -12.34
N ASP A 187 -12.55 -19.59 -12.27
CA ASP A 187 -12.05 -18.82 -13.41
C ASP A 187 -10.82 -18.02 -13.00
N ILE A 188 -9.65 -18.66 -13.13
CA ILE A 188 -8.36 -18.07 -12.74
C ILE A 188 -8.05 -16.84 -13.59
N LYS A 189 -8.35 -16.88 -14.89
CA LYS A 189 -7.99 -15.80 -15.82
C LYS A 189 -8.74 -14.53 -15.46
N ASN A 190 -10.07 -14.60 -15.34
CA ASN A 190 -10.89 -13.46 -14.97
C ASN A 190 -10.53 -12.94 -13.57
N ALA A 191 -10.38 -13.83 -12.59
CA ALA A 191 -9.99 -13.44 -11.24
C ALA A 191 -8.66 -12.68 -11.21
N LEU A 192 -7.65 -13.14 -11.94
CA LEU A 192 -6.37 -12.43 -12.06
C LEU A 192 -6.53 -11.07 -12.74
N THR A 193 -7.32 -10.97 -13.82
CA THR A 193 -7.63 -9.69 -14.47
C THR A 193 -8.26 -8.71 -13.48
N VAL A 194 -9.27 -9.13 -12.71
CA VAL A 194 -9.91 -8.29 -11.69
C VAL A 194 -8.90 -7.83 -10.63
N LEU A 195 -8.03 -8.73 -10.13
CA LEU A 195 -7.00 -8.36 -9.16
C LEU A 195 -6.01 -7.34 -9.73
N LEU A 196 -5.60 -7.52 -10.99
CA LEU A 196 -4.72 -6.59 -11.69
C LEU A 196 -5.37 -5.21 -11.85
N ASP A 197 -6.63 -5.15 -12.26
CA ASP A 197 -7.39 -3.90 -12.42
C ASP A 197 -7.58 -3.18 -11.07
N LEU A 198 -7.89 -3.92 -9.99
CA LEU A 198 -7.96 -3.37 -8.64
C LEU A 198 -6.60 -2.81 -8.20
N SER A 199 -5.52 -3.54 -8.48
CA SER A 199 -4.16 -3.10 -8.17
C SER A 199 -3.80 -1.82 -8.93
N ALA A 200 -4.21 -1.70 -10.20
CA ALA A 200 -4.03 -0.48 -11.01
C ALA A 200 -4.77 0.71 -10.40
N LYS A 201 -5.96 0.49 -9.84
CA LYS A 201 -6.75 1.48 -9.08
C LYS A 201 -6.21 1.79 -7.67
N GLY A 202 -5.04 1.26 -7.31
CA GLY A 202 -4.40 1.53 -6.01
C GLY A 202 -4.89 0.66 -4.85
N HIS A 203 -5.68 -0.39 -5.10
CA HIS A 203 -6.19 -1.28 -4.06
C HIS A 203 -5.05 -2.08 -3.41
N GLN A 204 -4.63 -1.68 -2.20
CA GLN A 204 -3.40 -2.20 -1.59
C GLN A 204 -3.51 -3.68 -1.21
N VAL A 205 -4.71 -4.13 -0.82
CA VAL A 205 -4.95 -5.54 -0.51
C VAL A 205 -4.82 -6.40 -1.77
N SER A 206 -5.23 -5.89 -2.94
CA SER A 206 -5.08 -6.59 -4.21
C SER A 206 -3.62 -6.66 -4.64
N GLN A 207 -2.88 -5.55 -4.48
CA GLN A 207 -1.44 -5.52 -4.69
C GLN A 207 -0.74 -6.57 -3.83
N TYR A 208 -1.00 -6.61 -2.52
CA TYR A 208 -0.39 -7.63 -1.66
C TYR A 208 -0.81 -9.06 -2.04
N GLN A 209 -2.06 -9.25 -2.47
CA GLN A 209 -2.52 -10.55 -2.93
C GLN A 209 -1.79 -11.00 -4.21
N LEU A 210 -1.57 -10.10 -5.16
CA LEU A 210 -0.77 -10.38 -6.36
C LEU A 210 0.69 -10.70 -6.00
N TYR A 211 1.25 -10.01 -5.01
CA TYR A 211 2.55 -10.39 -4.44
C TYR A 211 2.55 -11.85 -4.00
N LEU A 212 1.58 -12.28 -3.19
CA LEU A 212 1.49 -13.66 -2.72
C LEU A 212 1.35 -14.66 -3.88
N ILE A 213 0.52 -14.34 -4.87
CA ILE A 213 0.27 -15.17 -6.05
C ILE A 213 1.55 -15.40 -6.85
N TYR A 214 2.27 -14.33 -7.22
CA TYR A 214 3.49 -14.42 -8.01
C TYR A 214 4.68 -14.94 -7.20
N ASN A 215 4.73 -14.69 -5.89
CA ASN A 215 5.82 -15.15 -5.02
C ASN A 215 5.76 -16.66 -4.78
N LYS A 216 4.55 -17.21 -4.59
CA LYS A 216 4.35 -18.64 -4.34
C LYS A 216 4.45 -19.47 -5.61
N GLY A 217 3.89 -18.98 -6.73
CA GLY A 217 3.90 -19.72 -7.98
C GLY A 217 2.90 -20.90 -8.06
N GLU A 218 1.92 -20.97 -7.16
CA GLU A 218 0.92 -22.05 -7.12
C GLU A 218 -0.22 -21.85 -8.15
N ILE A 219 -0.59 -20.60 -8.42
CA ILE A 219 -1.69 -20.21 -9.32
C ILE A 219 -1.17 -19.76 -10.70
N VAL A 220 -0.01 -19.11 -10.72
CA VAL A 220 0.68 -18.61 -11.92
C VAL A 220 2.13 -19.04 -11.83
N VAL A 221 2.88 -18.98 -12.94
CA VAL A 221 4.33 -19.21 -12.88
C VAL A 221 4.95 -18.22 -11.89
N LYS A 222 5.77 -18.74 -10.95
CA LYS A 222 6.49 -17.91 -9.99
C LYS A 222 7.24 -16.80 -10.72
N ASN A 223 7.06 -15.57 -10.27
CA ASN A 223 7.70 -14.40 -10.86
C ASN A 223 8.17 -13.44 -9.77
N ASP A 224 9.43 -13.57 -9.39
CA ASP A 224 10.03 -12.77 -8.31
C ASP A 224 9.99 -11.26 -8.60
N ILE A 225 10.07 -10.87 -9.87
CA ILE A 225 10.02 -9.46 -10.29
C ILE A 225 8.62 -8.90 -10.04
N LEU A 226 7.58 -9.54 -10.57
CA LEU A 226 6.20 -9.10 -10.38
C LEU A 226 5.80 -9.16 -8.91
N ALA A 227 6.20 -10.22 -8.20
CA ALA A 227 5.98 -10.34 -6.76
C ALA A 227 6.54 -9.12 -6.01
N LYS A 228 7.82 -8.79 -6.23
CA LYS A 228 8.46 -7.64 -5.60
C LYS A 228 7.80 -6.32 -5.99
N THR A 229 7.44 -6.14 -7.26
CA THR A 229 6.72 -4.95 -7.74
C THR A 229 5.42 -4.74 -6.97
N TYR A 230 4.59 -5.77 -6.84
CA TYR A 230 3.31 -5.64 -6.15
C TYR A 230 3.47 -5.50 -4.63
N LEU A 231 4.51 -6.10 -4.04
CA LEU A 231 4.86 -5.88 -2.63
C LEU A 231 5.19 -4.41 -2.38
N LEU A 232 6.05 -3.81 -3.21
CA LEU A 232 6.43 -2.41 -3.08
C LEU A 232 5.26 -1.46 -3.34
N LYS A 233 4.38 -1.76 -4.30
CA LYS A 233 3.12 -1.00 -4.50
C LYS A 233 2.26 -1.00 -3.24
N ALA A 234 2.07 -2.17 -2.61
CA ALA A 234 1.30 -2.30 -1.39
C ALA A 234 1.94 -1.56 -0.20
N VAL A 235 3.28 -1.62 -0.07
CA VAL A 235 4.05 -0.86 0.93
C VAL A 235 3.86 0.63 0.75
N LYS A 236 3.99 1.14 -0.48
CA LYS A 236 3.78 2.56 -0.80
C LYS A 236 2.35 3.01 -0.50
N GLY A 237 1.38 2.13 -0.71
CA GLY A 237 -0.01 2.36 -0.33
C GLY A 237 -0.27 2.26 1.19
N GLY A 238 0.75 2.00 2.01
CA GLY A 238 0.66 1.95 3.47
C GLY A 238 0.24 0.60 4.04
N TYR A 239 0.20 -0.48 3.25
CA TYR A 239 -0.39 -1.74 3.72
C TYR A 239 0.49 -2.45 4.76
N ALA A 240 -0.01 -2.56 6.00
CA ALA A 240 0.73 -3.09 7.13
C ALA A 240 1.32 -4.50 6.92
N LYS A 241 0.61 -5.41 6.22
CA LYS A 241 1.16 -6.76 5.95
C LYS A 241 2.28 -6.73 4.92
N ALA A 242 2.21 -5.82 3.94
CA ALA A 242 3.27 -5.62 2.97
C ALA A 242 4.51 -4.99 3.62
N GLN A 243 4.32 -3.98 4.46
CA GLN A 243 5.40 -3.35 5.24
C GLN A 243 6.11 -4.37 6.14
N TYR A 244 5.34 -5.18 6.87
CA TYR A 244 5.90 -6.28 7.65
C TYR A 244 6.72 -7.25 6.79
N GLN A 245 6.17 -7.67 5.64
CA GLN A 245 6.84 -8.62 4.77
C GLN A 245 8.13 -8.05 4.16
N LEU A 246 8.14 -6.77 3.81
CA LEU A 246 9.35 -6.09 3.31
C LEU A 246 10.42 -5.97 4.41
N GLY A 247 10.03 -5.48 5.59
CA GLY A 247 10.95 -5.38 6.73
C GLY A 247 11.54 -6.72 7.14
N LYS A 248 10.73 -7.79 7.16
CA LYS A 248 11.20 -9.16 7.38
C LYS A 248 12.19 -9.59 6.28
N SER A 249 11.89 -9.31 5.01
CA SER A 249 12.78 -9.67 3.89
C SER A 249 14.14 -8.98 3.97
N PHE A 250 14.21 -7.73 4.46
CA PHE A 250 15.50 -7.06 4.69
C PHE A 250 16.36 -7.80 5.72
N LEU A 251 15.75 -8.24 6.83
CA LEU A 251 16.44 -9.02 7.86
C LEU A 251 16.90 -10.38 7.34
N ASP A 252 16.03 -11.09 6.61
CA ASP A 252 16.33 -12.44 6.08
C ASP A 252 17.51 -12.41 5.09
N GLN A 253 17.72 -11.28 4.39
CA GLN A 253 18.80 -11.09 3.42
C GLN A 253 20.06 -10.42 4.02
N GLY A 254 20.07 -10.12 5.31
CA GLY A 254 21.19 -9.44 5.97
C GLY A 254 21.42 -8.01 5.47
N MET A 255 20.37 -7.36 4.95
CA MET A 255 20.39 -5.97 4.50
C MET A 255 20.33 -4.98 5.69
N ASP A 256 20.33 -3.68 5.37
CA ASP A 256 20.30 -2.58 6.34
C ASP A 256 19.25 -2.80 7.44
N ARG A 257 19.72 -2.87 8.68
CA ARG A 257 18.91 -3.12 9.87
C ARG A 257 18.00 -1.93 10.18
N GLU A 258 18.43 -0.71 9.86
CA GLU A 258 17.65 0.51 10.11
C GLU A 258 16.41 0.55 9.21
N GLU A 259 16.60 0.29 7.92
CA GLU A 259 15.51 0.25 6.95
C GLU A 259 14.51 -0.89 7.27
N ALA A 260 15.02 -2.04 7.70
CA ALA A 260 14.18 -3.15 8.14
C ALA A 260 13.30 -2.78 9.35
N VAL A 261 13.89 -2.12 10.37
CA VAL A 261 13.17 -1.69 11.57
C VAL A 261 12.12 -0.64 11.22
N HIS A 262 12.44 0.32 10.35
CA HIS A 262 11.50 1.35 9.91
C HIS A 262 10.19 0.76 9.35
N TYR A 263 10.27 -0.19 8.41
CA TYR A 263 9.06 -0.81 7.85
C TYR A 263 8.30 -1.68 8.88
N LEU A 264 9.02 -2.33 9.81
CA LEU A 264 8.37 -3.08 10.88
C LEU A 264 7.63 -2.16 11.86
N GLU A 265 8.17 -0.99 12.17
CA GLU A 265 7.51 0.01 13.01
C GLU A 265 6.25 0.56 12.33
N LEU A 266 6.33 0.91 11.04
CA LEU A 266 5.16 1.33 10.26
C LEU A 266 4.05 0.27 10.30
N ALA A 267 4.41 -1.01 10.19
CA ALA A 267 3.45 -2.12 10.29
C ALA A 267 2.91 -2.27 11.71
N ALA A 268 3.75 -2.18 12.74
CA ALA A 268 3.37 -2.33 14.15
C ALA A 268 2.45 -1.19 14.62
N ASN A 269 2.70 0.05 14.16
CA ASN A 269 1.82 1.21 14.40
C ASN A 269 0.42 1.01 13.83
N GLN A 270 0.29 0.18 12.80
CA GLN A 270 -0.96 -0.28 12.23
C GLN A 270 -1.46 -1.59 12.86
N LYS A 271 -1.00 -1.91 14.08
CA LYS A 271 -1.40 -3.09 14.88
C LYS A 271 -1.02 -4.43 14.25
N ASN A 272 0.00 -4.49 13.39
CA ASN A 272 0.51 -5.77 12.91
C ASN A 272 1.26 -6.51 14.02
N VAL A 273 0.61 -7.53 14.59
CA VAL A 273 1.13 -8.33 15.71
C VAL A 273 2.44 -9.05 15.36
N LEU A 274 2.60 -9.49 14.10
CA LEU A 274 3.82 -10.18 13.68
C LEU A 274 5.01 -9.21 13.62
N ALA A 275 4.77 -7.96 13.20
CA ALA A 275 5.78 -6.92 13.21
C ALA A 275 6.19 -6.57 14.65
N PHE A 276 5.22 -6.39 15.54
CA PHE A 276 5.46 -6.13 16.96
C PHE A 276 6.34 -7.22 17.60
N LYS A 277 5.96 -8.50 17.45
CA LYS A 277 6.74 -9.64 17.97
C LYS A 277 8.16 -9.70 17.41
N LEU A 278 8.33 -9.36 16.13
CA LEU A 278 9.64 -9.37 15.49
C LEU A 278 10.52 -8.22 16.02
N LEU A 279 9.95 -7.03 16.22
CA LEU A 279 10.64 -5.90 16.85
C LEU A 279 11.08 -6.23 18.28
N GLU A 280 10.21 -6.81 19.10
CA GLU A 280 10.57 -7.25 20.47
C GLU A 280 11.76 -8.22 20.45
N LYS A 281 11.74 -9.20 19.53
CA LYS A 281 12.84 -10.15 19.36
C LYS A 281 14.15 -9.44 18.99
N LEU A 282 14.11 -8.48 18.06
CA LEU A 282 15.29 -7.72 17.65
C LEU A 282 15.84 -6.86 18.80
N GLN A 283 14.95 -6.25 19.59
CA GLN A 283 15.31 -5.41 20.73
C GLN A 283 15.98 -6.26 21.83
N SER A 284 15.41 -7.42 22.15
CA SER A 284 16.00 -8.35 23.13
C SER A 284 17.39 -8.85 22.71
N LYS A 285 17.60 -9.10 21.40
CA LYS A 285 18.90 -9.50 20.85
C LYS A 285 19.92 -8.36 20.98
N LEU A 286 19.52 -7.13 20.66
CA LEU A 286 20.38 -5.96 20.78
C LEU A 286 20.80 -5.71 22.25
N GLN A 287 19.85 -5.80 23.19
CA GLN A 287 20.15 -5.64 24.61
C GLN A 287 21.18 -6.66 25.10
N LYS A 288 21.07 -7.93 24.68
CA LYS A 288 22.07 -8.97 24.98
C LYS A 288 23.43 -8.67 24.35
N GLU A 289 23.46 -8.21 23.10
CA GLU A 289 24.71 -7.81 22.42
C GLU A 289 25.39 -6.62 23.10
N VAL A 290 24.62 -5.63 23.57
CA VAL A 290 25.13 -4.47 24.33
C VAL A 290 25.65 -4.92 25.68
N GLN A 291 24.93 -5.76 26.43
CA GLN A 291 25.40 -6.29 27.71
C GLN A 291 26.68 -7.12 27.55
N ASN A 292 26.78 -7.94 26.50
CA ASN A 292 27.97 -8.72 26.21
C ASN A 292 29.16 -7.84 25.79
N ARG A 293 28.92 -6.75 25.05
CA ARG A 293 29.94 -5.74 24.73
C ARG A 293 30.37 -4.97 25.96
N GLN A 294 29.45 -4.49 26.79
CA GLN A 294 29.77 -3.82 28.06
C GLN A 294 30.62 -4.71 28.99
N LYS A 295 30.35 -6.02 29.05
CA LYS A 295 31.19 -6.99 29.78
C LYS A 295 32.58 -7.18 29.16
N LYS A 296 32.72 -7.00 27.86
CA LYS A 296 33.99 -7.13 27.11
C LYS A 296 34.81 -5.83 27.11
N ASP A 297 34.12 -4.69 27.12
CA ASP A 297 34.65 -3.33 27.01
C ASP A 297 34.90 -2.69 28.40
N THR A 298 34.56 -3.36 29.51
CA THR A 298 35.17 -3.07 30.83
C THR A 298 36.69 -3.25 30.87
N ILE A 299 37.30 -3.73 29.77
CA ILE A 299 38.77 -3.71 29.57
C ILE A 299 39.23 -2.52 28.70
N HIS A 300 38.38 -1.83 27.93
CA HIS A 300 38.76 -0.57 27.25
C HIS A 300 37.55 0.29 26.85
N LEU A 301 37.36 1.40 27.60
CA LEU A 301 36.75 2.71 27.30
C LEU A 301 35.54 2.84 26.32
N ALA A 302 34.53 3.52 26.86
CA ALA A 302 33.26 4.00 26.30
C ALA A 302 33.25 4.55 24.85
N THR A 303 32.16 4.29 24.10
CA THR A 303 31.22 5.33 23.57
C THR A 303 30.05 4.77 22.71
N ASN A 304 28.94 5.53 22.73
CA ASN A 304 27.77 5.61 21.84
C ASN A 304 26.86 4.37 21.64
N ILE A 305 25.77 4.34 22.43
CA ILE A 305 24.56 3.55 22.14
C ILE A 305 23.55 4.48 21.47
N ASP A 306 23.12 4.11 20.26
CA ASP A 306 22.07 4.76 19.48
C ASP A 306 20.73 4.77 20.24
N GLN A 307 20.30 5.97 20.66
CA GLN A 307 19.13 6.20 21.51
C GLN A 307 17.79 6.08 20.75
N SER A 308 17.81 5.90 19.43
CA SER A 308 16.59 5.82 18.60
C SER A 308 15.70 4.62 18.92
N ILE A 309 16.26 3.51 19.42
CA ILE A 309 15.55 2.25 19.67
C ILE A 309 14.83 2.22 21.04
N VAL A 310 15.12 3.16 21.95
CA VAL A 310 14.67 3.11 23.35
C VAL A 310 13.23 3.64 23.53
N ALA A 311 12.70 4.46 22.61
CA ALA A 311 11.45 5.18 22.80
C ALA A 311 10.15 4.41 22.48
N VAL A 312 10.21 3.23 21.84
CA VAL A 312 9.02 2.64 21.17
C VAL A 312 8.26 1.60 22.03
N ALA A 313 8.77 1.25 23.22
CA ALA A 313 8.16 0.24 24.09
C ALA A 313 7.25 0.86 25.16
N SER A 314 6.05 1.31 24.76
CA SER A 314 4.93 1.47 25.70
C SER A 314 3.77 0.55 25.29
N PRO A 315 3.17 -0.20 26.24
CA PRO A 315 2.13 -1.18 25.91
C PRO A 315 0.82 -0.46 25.53
N MET A 316 0.42 -0.60 24.27
CA MET A 316 -0.90 -0.14 23.81
C MET A 316 -2.00 -1.07 24.35
N VAL A 317 -2.50 -0.74 25.55
CA VAL A 317 -3.71 -1.34 26.13
C VAL A 317 -4.94 -0.67 25.52
N GLY A 318 -5.78 -1.46 24.84
CA GLY A 318 -7.20 -1.17 24.61
C GLY A 318 -7.53 -0.11 23.56
N MET A 319 -7.47 -0.42 22.26
CA MET A 319 -8.18 0.36 21.24
C MET A 319 -8.63 -0.49 20.03
N PRO A 320 -9.79 -0.19 19.42
CA PRO A 320 -10.55 -1.12 18.59
C PRO A 320 -9.83 -1.50 17.29
N LYS A 321 -10.08 -2.74 16.85
CA LYS A 321 -9.64 -3.30 15.58
C LYS A 321 -10.19 -2.49 14.41
N GLN A 322 -9.35 -1.82 13.64
CA GLN A 322 -9.65 -1.55 12.24
C GLN A 322 -9.22 -2.78 11.44
N ASP A 323 -9.84 -3.91 11.74
CA ASP A 323 -9.71 -5.10 10.93
C ASP A 323 -10.94 -5.14 10.05
N ILE A 324 -10.77 -4.92 8.75
CA ILE A 324 -11.61 -5.61 7.76
C ILE A 324 -11.59 -7.06 8.24
N TRP A 325 -12.71 -7.58 8.73
CA TRP A 325 -12.78 -8.93 9.26
C TRP A 325 -12.13 -9.85 8.22
N PRO A 326 -11.03 -10.54 8.55
CA PRO A 326 -10.35 -11.32 7.55
C PRO A 326 -11.34 -12.39 7.11
N VAL A 327 -11.77 -12.32 5.86
CA VAL A 327 -12.41 -13.47 5.23
C VAL A 327 -11.45 -14.63 5.43
N LYS A 328 -11.97 -15.73 6.00
CA LYS A 328 -11.16 -16.93 6.31
C LYS A 328 -10.87 -17.65 5.00
N PHE A 329 -10.07 -17.02 4.14
CA PHE A 329 -9.63 -17.55 2.87
C PHE A 329 -8.41 -18.45 3.11
N ASN A 330 -8.62 -19.75 3.00
CA ASN A 330 -7.52 -20.70 2.98
C ASN A 330 -7.12 -20.98 1.52
N LEU A 331 -6.16 -20.20 1.02
CA LEU A 331 -5.54 -20.44 -0.30
C LEU A 331 -4.70 -21.73 -0.32
N ASN A 332 -4.47 -22.40 0.82
CA ASN A 332 -3.67 -23.63 0.85
C ASN A 332 -4.46 -24.89 0.45
N LYS A 333 -5.72 -24.76 -0.02
CA LYS A 333 -6.42 -25.88 -0.65
C LYS A 333 -5.80 -26.08 -2.05
N GLN A 334 -4.93 -27.08 -2.16
CA GLN A 334 -4.08 -27.42 -3.32
C GLN A 334 -4.67 -26.96 -4.66
N PHE A 335 -4.01 -25.98 -5.29
CA PHE A 335 -4.28 -25.62 -6.67
C PHE A 335 -3.70 -26.72 -7.56
N ASN A 336 -4.57 -27.55 -8.15
CA ASN A 336 -4.15 -28.41 -9.26
C ASN A 336 -3.61 -27.51 -10.38
N HIS A 337 -2.33 -27.68 -10.69
CA HIS A 337 -1.49 -26.82 -11.52
C HIS A 337 -2.18 -26.38 -12.83
N VAL A 338 -2.44 -25.08 -12.96
CA VAL A 338 -2.71 -24.44 -14.26
C VAL A 338 -1.86 -23.18 -14.31
N ALA A 339 -0.68 -23.27 -14.95
CA ALA A 339 0.19 -22.13 -15.15
C ALA A 339 -0.41 -21.19 -16.22
N ALA A 340 -1.33 -20.31 -15.81
CA ALA A 340 -1.81 -19.26 -16.68
C ALA A 340 -0.72 -18.18 -16.84
N ASN A 341 -0.22 -17.98 -18.06
CA ASN A 341 0.66 -16.86 -18.40
C ASN A 341 -0.20 -15.61 -18.71
N LEU A 342 -0.48 -14.78 -17.70
CA LEU A 342 -0.98 -13.41 -17.94
C LEU A 342 0.10 -12.40 -17.55
N ILE A 343 0.53 -11.61 -18.54
CA ILE A 343 1.44 -10.47 -18.36
C ILE A 343 0.57 -9.24 -18.05
N PRO A 344 0.78 -8.52 -16.92
CA PRO A 344 -0.03 -7.34 -16.56
C PRO A 344 0.06 -6.17 -17.55
N ASN A 345 -0.94 -5.27 -17.51
CA ASN A 345 -1.01 -4.04 -18.30
C ASN A 345 0.26 -3.16 -18.12
N LEU A 346 0.94 -2.88 -19.23
CA LEU A 346 2.27 -2.26 -19.31
C LEU A 346 2.27 -0.78 -18.90
N SER A 347 1.14 -0.09 -19.04
CA SER A 347 1.01 1.36 -18.73
C SER A 347 1.02 1.64 -17.23
N ASP A 348 0.42 0.77 -16.41
CA ASP A 348 0.35 0.90 -14.95
C ASP A 348 1.65 0.54 -14.24
N ILE A 349 2.49 -0.27 -14.89
CA ILE A 349 3.83 -0.59 -14.39
C ILE A 349 4.74 0.62 -14.63
N ALA A 350 4.73 1.19 -15.83
CA ALA A 350 5.52 2.38 -16.18
C ALA A 350 5.17 3.61 -15.31
N SER A 351 3.88 3.86 -15.06
CA SER A 351 3.41 5.01 -14.27
C SER A 351 3.74 4.90 -12.78
N SER A 352 3.78 3.67 -12.24
CA SER A 352 4.14 3.44 -10.83
C SER A 352 5.63 3.56 -10.52
N LEU A 353 6.47 3.51 -11.56
CA LEU A 353 7.92 3.45 -11.48
C LEU A 353 8.60 4.80 -11.77
N SER A 354 7.86 5.81 -12.20
CA SER A 354 8.36 7.15 -12.55
C SER A 354 8.60 8.08 -11.34
N TYR A 355 8.11 7.74 -10.14
CA TYR A 355 8.07 8.66 -8.99
C TYR A 355 9.01 8.31 -7.83
N ASN A 356 10.28 8.01 -8.13
CA ASN A 356 11.36 8.00 -7.13
C ASN A 356 12.58 8.71 -7.69
N ILE A 357 12.73 10.00 -7.36
CA ILE A 357 13.97 10.77 -7.54
C ILE A 357 14.39 11.27 -6.16
N LYS A 358 15.25 10.50 -5.50
CA LYS A 358 16.52 10.92 -4.88
C LYS A 358 17.21 9.67 -4.30
N SER A 359 18.50 9.54 -4.62
CA SER A 359 19.52 8.57 -4.15
C SER A 359 19.54 7.10 -4.60
N HIS A 360 18.51 6.51 -5.22
CA HIS A 360 18.66 5.16 -5.77
C HIS A 360 18.12 5.10 -7.20
N VAL A 361 18.98 4.69 -8.14
CA VAL A 361 18.53 4.36 -9.50
C VAL A 361 17.41 3.33 -9.37
N ASN A 362 16.21 3.66 -9.86
CA ASN A 362 15.08 2.72 -9.87
C ASN A 362 15.37 1.60 -10.89
N LEU A 363 16.20 0.66 -10.46
CA LEU A 363 16.72 -0.45 -11.27
C LEU A 363 15.58 -1.29 -11.84
N GLU A 364 14.44 -1.36 -11.15
CA GLU A 364 13.26 -2.13 -11.55
C GLU A 364 12.53 -1.49 -12.75
N ALA A 365 12.36 -0.17 -12.73
CA ALA A 365 11.89 0.61 -13.89
C ALA A 365 12.83 0.44 -15.08
N LEU A 366 14.12 0.47 -14.79
CA LEU A 366 15.16 0.43 -15.79
C LEU A 366 15.24 -0.94 -16.47
N LEU A 367 15.14 -2.02 -15.69
CA LEU A 367 15.12 -3.40 -16.18
C LEU A 367 13.93 -3.67 -17.09
N LEU A 368 12.76 -3.17 -16.71
CA LEU A 368 11.54 -3.37 -17.48
C LEU A 368 11.56 -2.58 -18.79
N ASN A 369 11.89 -1.30 -18.73
CA ASN A 369 11.99 -0.47 -19.93
C ASN A 369 13.07 -1.01 -20.89
N ALA A 370 14.18 -1.53 -20.36
CA ALA A 370 15.22 -2.14 -21.17
C ALA A 370 14.74 -3.42 -21.88
N LYS A 371 13.99 -4.28 -21.17
CA LYS A 371 13.37 -5.49 -21.76
C LYS A 371 12.33 -5.16 -22.83
N GLN A 372 11.64 -4.03 -22.70
CA GLN A 372 10.65 -3.56 -23.67
C GLN A 372 11.26 -2.86 -24.89
N GLY A 373 12.58 -2.81 -24.99
CA GLY A 373 13.26 -2.22 -26.13
C GLY A 373 13.57 -0.73 -25.98
N ASN A 374 13.29 -0.08 -24.85
CA ASN A 374 13.62 1.35 -24.71
C ASN A 374 15.15 1.54 -24.73
N PRO A 375 15.69 2.28 -25.72
CA PRO A 375 17.14 2.33 -25.92
C PRO A 375 17.86 3.11 -24.82
N ILE A 376 17.25 4.17 -24.27
CA ILE A 376 17.81 4.95 -23.16
C ILE A 376 17.90 4.09 -21.90
N ALA A 377 16.88 3.27 -21.64
CA ALA A 377 16.88 2.34 -20.52
C ALA A 377 17.92 1.22 -20.68
N GLN A 378 18.05 0.66 -21.89
CA GLN A 378 19.08 -0.32 -22.22
C GLN A 378 20.50 0.24 -22.00
N TYR A 379 20.75 1.47 -22.46
CA TYR A 379 22.01 2.18 -22.23
C TYR A 379 22.32 2.34 -20.74
N ASN A 380 21.37 2.90 -19.98
CA ASN A 380 21.55 3.16 -18.56
C ASN A 380 21.74 1.85 -17.77
N LEU A 381 20.98 0.80 -18.07
CA LEU A 381 21.13 -0.51 -17.42
C LEU A 381 22.48 -1.16 -17.76
N SER A 382 22.92 -1.05 -19.00
CA SER A 382 24.25 -1.51 -19.41
C SER A 382 25.35 -0.87 -18.57
N MET A 383 25.27 0.45 -18.34
CA MET A 383 26.27 1.16 -17.54
C MET A 383 26.32 0.68 -16.08
N LEU A 384 25.17 0.31 -15.50
CA LEU A 384 25.12 -0.26 -14.15
C LEU A 384 25.81 -1.64 -14.10
N TYR A 385 25.53 -2.52 -15.07
CA TYR A 385 26.21 -3.82 -15.18
C TYR A 385 27.71 -3.69 -15.47
N TYR A 386 28.11 -2.69 -16.26
CA TYR A 386 29.52 -2.43 -16.58
C TYR A 386 30.31 -1.98 -15.35
N LYS A 387 29.69 -1.15 -14.50
CA LYS A 387 30.34 -0.59 -13.30
C LYS A 387 30.15 -1.44 -12.04
N GLY A 388 29.09 -2.26 -11.98
CA GLY A 388 28.68 -2.96 -10.76
C GLY A 388 27.91 -2.09 -9.77
N GLU A 389 27.25 -1.01 -10.25
CA GLU A 389 26.49 -0.08 -9.41
C GLU A 389 25.05 -0.58 -9.26
N GLY A 390 24.67 -1.09 -8.08
CA GLY A 390 23.32 -1.59 -7.80
C GLY A 390 22.97 -2.95 -8.44
N VAL A 391 23.85 -3.51 -9.26
CA VAL A 391 23.81 -4.87 -9.82
C VAL A 391 25.19 -5.51 -9.75
N ARG A 392 25.27 -6.85 -9.71
CA ARG A 392 26.55 -7.56 -9.85
C ARG A 392 27.18 -7.18 -11.19
N LYS A 393 28.45 -6.74 -11.16
CA LYS A 393 29.20 -6.40 -12.37
C LYS A 393 29.21 -7.59 -13.34
N ASP A 394 28.77 -7.34 -14.57
CA ASP A 394 28.71 -8.31 -15.65
C ASP A 394 28.95 -7.62 -17.00
N ASN A 395 30.17 -7.73 -17.52
CA ASN A 395 30.55 -7.08 -18.76
C ASN A 395 29.84 -7.68 -19.98
N ARG A 396 29.43 -8.96 -19.96
CA ARG A 396 28.73 -9.59 -21.08
C ARG A 396 27.30 -9.08 -21.19
N VAL A 397 26.58 -9.03 -20.06
CA VAL A 397 25.23 -8.45 -20.00
C VAL A 397 25.27 -6.96 -20.36
N ALA A 398 26.25 -6.22 -19.85
CA ALA A 398 26.46 -4.82 -20.21
C ALA A 398 26.66 -4.65 -21.73
N PHE A 399 27.45 -5.51 -22.36
CA PHE A 399 27.71 -5.46 -23.80
C PHE A 399 26.44 -5.70 -24.62
N ILE A 400 25.64 -6.73 -24.28
CA ILE A 400 24.40 -7.07 -25.00
C ILE A 400 23.42 -5.89 -24.96
N LEU A 401 23.17 -5.32 -23.78
CA LEU A 401 22.27 -4.19 -23.61
C LEU A 401 22.78 -2.92 -24.32
N MET A 402 24.09 -2.67 -24.27
CA MET A 402 24.71 -1.56 -24.98
C MET A 402 24.53 -1.70 -26.49
N GLN A 403 24.67 -2.92 -27.02
CA GLN A 403 24.47 -3.23 -28.42
C GLN A 403 23.02 -3.01 -28.86
N GLN A 404 22.06 -3.48 -28.07
CA GLN A 404 20.63 -3.25 -28.32
C GLN A 404 20.30 -1.74 -28.39
N SER A 405 20.83 -0.93 -27.47
CA SER A 405 20.65 0.53 -27.50
C SER A 405 21.34 1.18 -28.71
N ALA A 406 22.57 0.78 -29.02
CA ALA A 406 23.35 1.34 -30.13
C ALA A 406 22.71 1.07 -31.50
N ASN A 407 22.12 -0.12 -31.68
CA ASN A 407 21.40 -0.50 -32.90
C ASN A 407 20.15 0.38 -33.14
N GLN A 408 19.59 0.98 -32.09
CA GLN A 408 18.47 1.92 -32.18
C GLN A 408 18.92 3.37 -32.41
N GLY A 409 20.21 3.61 -32.66
CA GLY A 409 20.71 4.89 -33.13
C GLY A 409 21.20 5.85 -32.05
N ILE A 410 21.21 5.46 -30.77
CA ILE A 410 21.68 6.32 -29.67
C ILE A 410 23.19 6.54 -29.76
N THR A 411 23.59 7.78 -30.06
CA THR A 411 24.99 8.16 -30.30
C THR A 411 25.91 7.85 -29.12
N GLN A 412 25.46 8.06 -27.88
CA GLN A 412 26.23 7.73 -26.66
C GLN A 412 26.50 6.23 -26.56
N SER A 413 25.49 5.40 -26.89
CA SER A 413 25.63 3.96 -26.86
C SER A 413 26.56 3.47 -27.96
N GLN A 414 26.49 4.05 -29.16
CA GLN A 414 27.39 3.73 -30.27
C GLN A 414 28.85 4.07 -29.96
N ASN A 415 29.12 5.23 -29.33
CA ASN A 415 30.46 5.60 -28.86
C ASN A 415 30.99 4.64 -27.78
N THR A 416 30.12 4.24 -26.86
CA THR A 416 30.49 3.33 -25.77
C THR A 416 30.73 1.92 -26.29
N LEU A 417 29.90 1.45 -27.21
CA LEU A 417 30.05 0.16 -27.88
C LEU A 417 31.35 0.08 -28.70
N ALA A 418 31.73 1.16 -29.39
CA ALA A 418 33.03 1.25 -30.08
C ALA A 418 34.20 1.00 -29.12
N LYS A 419 34.17 1.61 -27.92
CA LYS A 419 35.17 1.39 -26.88
C LYS A 419 35.14 -0.03 -26.31
N MET A 420 33.95 -0.62 -26.16
CA MET A 420 33.82 -1.99 -25.66
C MET A 420 34.44 -3.01 -26.63
N TYR A 421 34.26 -2.82 -27.94
CA TYR A 421 34.94 -3.61 -28.97
C TYR A 421 36.45 -3.37 -29.01
N MET A 422 36.90 -2.13 -28.82
CA MET A 422 38.33 -1.79 -28.78
C MET A 422 39.05 -2.41 -27.57
N ASN A 423 38.38 -2.47 -26.42
CA ASN A 423 38.98 -2.89 -25.15
C ASN A 423 38.67 -4.35 -24.77
N GLY A 424 37.84 -5.06 -25.55
CA GLY A 424 37.40 -6.42 -25.23
C GLY A 424 36.48 -6.51 -24.00
N SER A 425 35.69 -5.46 -23.75
CA SER A 425 34.80 -5.40 -22.58
C SER A 425 33.52 -6.19 -22.83
N GLY A 426 33.47 -7.44 -22.35
CA GLY A 426 32.29 -8.29 -22.48
C GLY A 426 32.16 -9.01 -23.84
N ILE A 427 33.15 -8.80 -24.71
CA ILE A 427 33.29 -9.41 -26.04
C ILE A 427 34.79 -9.53 -26.38
N HIS A 428 35.16 -10.35 -27.36
CA HIS A 428 36.53 -10.31 -27.89
C HIS A 428 36.82 -8.96 -28.58
N ILE A 429 38.10 -8.56 -28.54
CA ILE A 429 38.56 -7.35 -29.22
C ILE A 429 38.27 -7.47 -30.73
N ASP A 430 37.63 -6.45 -31.29
CA ASP A 430 37.28 -6.37 -32.71
C ASP A 430 37.42 -4.92 -33.18
N TYR A 431 38.62 -4.59 -33.68
CA TYR A 431 38.94 -3.23 -34.13
C TYR A 431 38.12 -2.80 -35.34
N ASN A 432 37.70 -3.73 -36.20
CA ASN A 432 36.87 -3.43 -37.36
C ASN A 432 35.47 -2.95 -36.92
N LYS A 433 34.86 -3.62 -35.94
CA LYS A 433 33.59 -3.15 -35.36
C LYS A 433 33.75 -1.88 -34.53
N ALA A 434 34.87 -1.72 -33.82
CA ALA A 434 35.18 -0.48 -33.12
C ALA A 434 35.25 0.71 -34.10
N TYR A 435 35.96 0.53 -35.22
CA TYR A 435 36.09 1.51 -36.30
C TYR A 435 34.73 1.83 -36.93
N TYR A 436 33.92 0.81 -37.22
CA TYR A 436 32.57 0.98 -37.76
C TYR A 436 31.71 1.90 -36.88
N TRP A 437 31.59 1.58 -35.59
CA TRP A 437 30.74 2.35 -34.67
C TRP A 437 31.26 3.78 -34.43
N ALA A 438 32.59 3.96 -34.33
CA ALA A 438 33.20 5.28 -34.21
C ALA A 438 33.00 6.14 -35.48
N SER A 439 33.05 5.52 -36.66
CA SER A 439 32.77 6.18 -37.94
C SER A 439 31.31 6.61 -38.06
N VAL A 440 30.37 5.75 -37.63
CA VAL A 440 28.94 6.05 -37.60
C VAL A 440 28.66 7.29 -36.74
N THR A 441 29.23 7.39 -35.54
CA THR A 441 28.98 8.54 -34.66
C THR A 441 29.74 9.79 -35.08
N THR A 442 30.92 9.65 -35.71
CA THR A 442 31.65 10.78 -36.30
C THR A 442 30.85 11.45 -37.42
N ARG A 443 30.23 10.66 -38.30
CA ARG A 443 29.32 11.18 -39.33
C ARG A 443 28.09 11.89 -38.76
N LYS A 444 27.65 11.50 -37.55
CA LYS A 444 26.61 12.20 -36.78
C LYS A 444 27.12 13.46 -36.05
N GLY A 445 28.37 13.88 -36.26
CA GLY A 445 28.97 15.04 -35.61
C GLY A 445 29.49 14.80 -34.18
N SER A 446 29.61 13.54 -33.74
CA SER A 446 30.09 13.25 -32.38
C SER A 446 31.59 13.51 -32.23
N GLN A 447 31.96 14.47 -31.39
CA GLN A 447 33.36 14.74 -31.05
C GLN A 447 34.04 13.54 -30.35
N GLN A 448 33.28 12.79 -29.56
CA GLN A 448 33.79 11.58 -28.92
C GLN A 448 34.02 10.45 -29.93
N GLY A 449 33.10 10.29 -30.89
CA GLY A 449 33.30 9.39 -32.03
C GLY A 449 34.57 9.73 -32.81
N LYS A 450 34.77 11.01 -33.13
CA LYS A 450 35.96 11.51 -33.83
C LYS A 450 37.25 11.17 -33.07
N ARG A 451 37.26 11.33 -31.74
CA ARG A 451 38.42 10.98 -30.89
C ARG A 451 38.72 9.48 -30.89
N ILE A 452 37.69 8.63 -30.78
CA ILE A 452 37.86 7.17 -30.83
C ILE A 452 38.38 6.76 -32.20
N LEU A 453 37.84 7.33 -33.27
CA LEU A 453 38.24 7.05 -34.65
C LEU A 453 39.70 7.45 -34.90
N LEU A 454 40.11 8.65 -34.47
CA LEU A 454 41.50 9.11 -34.55
C LEU A 454 42.45 8.19 -33.77
N TYR A 455 42.04 7.74 -32.59
CA TYR A 455 42.83 6.79 -31.79
C TYR A 455 43.00 5.44 -32.50
N LEU A 456 41.93 4.91 -33.10
CA LEU A 456 42.00 3.65 -33.85
C LEU A 456 42.89 3.77 -35.09
N ILE A 457 42.80 4.87 -35.84
CA ILE A 457 43.64 5.10 -37.03
C ILE A 457 45.13 5.26 -36.66
N ALA A 458 45.42 5.80 -35.48
CA ALA A 458 46.79 5.98 -35.01
C ALA A 458 47.44 4.72 -34.43
N ASN A 459 46.66 3.68 -34.11
CA ASN A 459 47.12 2.47 -33.42
C ASN A 459 46.76 1.15 -34.15
N LEU A 460 46.25 1.25 -35.37
CA LEU A 460 46.12 0.17 -36.35
C LEU A 460 47.21 0.36 -37.42
#